data_AF-A0A084D9G8-F1
#
_entry.id   AF-A0A084D9G8-F1
#
_cell.length_a   1.000
_cell.length_b   1.000
_cell.length_c   1.000
_cell.angle_alpha   90.00
_cell.angle_beta   90.00
_cell.angle_gamma   90.00
#
_symmetry.space_group_name_H-M   'P 1'
#
loop_
_entity.id
_entity.type
_entity.pdbx_description
1 polymer ?
#
loop_
_entity_poly.entity_id
_entity_poly.type
_entity_poly.pdbx_seq_one_letter_code
_entity_poly.pdbx_strand_id
1 'polypeptide(L)'
;MTFDEVRQIALAWRGVEEGTSYGTPALKVRGKMLARLREDGDTLVVKGVGPDERAWLIESEPDVYYVTDHYVGWPIVLVRLSAARPDAVKNLLLREWLAVVPARWRDEMARGAN
;
A
#
# COMPACT_ATOMS: atom_id res chain seq x y z
N MET A 1 -3.11 9.05 9.66
CA MET A 1 -3.69 7.72 9.97
C MET A 1 -2.64 6.82 10.64
N THR A 2 -3.02 5.67 11.18
CA THR A 2 -2.13 4.69 11.85
C THR A 2 -2.02 3.40 11.04
N PHE A 3 -1.01 2.58 11.34
CA PHE A 3 -0.87 1.27 10.70
C PHE A 3 -2.03 0.32 11.03
N ASP A 4 -2.64 0.41 12.23
CA ASP A 4 -3.78 -0.43 12.56
C ASP A 4 -5.00 -0.10 11.69
N GLU A 5 -5.23 1.18 11.37
CA GLU A 5 -6.26 1.58 10.42
C GLU A 5 -5.97 1.04 9.00
N VAL A 6 -4.71 1.08 8.56
CA VAL A 6 -4.29 0.47 7.28
C VAL A 6 -4.59 -1.03 7.28
N ARG A 7 -4.30 -1.71 8.39
CA ARG A 7 -4.54 -3.13 8.58
C ARG A 7 -6.03 -3.48 8.50
N GLN A 8 -6.89 -2.73 9.19
CA GLN A 8 -8.35 -2.92 9.12
C GLN A 8 -8.88 -2.77 7.69
N ILE A 9 -8.40 -1.76 6.95
CA ILE A 9 -8.80 -1.54 5.55
C ILE A 9 -8.40 -2.73 4.67
N ALA A 10 -7.13 -3.14 4.75
CA ALA A 10 -6.59 -4.15 3.85
C ALA A 10 -7.10 -5.55 4.15
N LEU A 11 -7.30 -5.91 5.43
CA LEU A 11 -7.82 -7.22 5.85
C LEU A 11 -9.29 -7.45 5.45
N ALA A 12 -10.03 -6.39 5.12
CA ALA A 12 -11.35 -6.52 4.54
C ALA A 12 -11.32 -7.12 3.12
N TRP A 13 -10.15 -7.13 2.45
CA TRP A 13 -10.03 -7.63 1.09
C TRP A 13 -9.67 -9.11 1.05
N ARG A 14 -10.30 -9.82 0.10
CA ARG A 14 -10.12 -11.26 -0.07
C ARG A 14 -8.64 -11.62 -0.25
N GLY A 15 -8.18 -12.54 0.60
CA GLY A 15 -6.84 -13.13 0.53
C GLY A 15 -5.72 -12.20 0.99
N VAL A 16 -6.04 -11.04 1.56
CA VAL A 16 -5.05 -10.25 2.30
C VAL A 16 -4.81 -10.90 3.66
N GLU A 17 -3.55 -11.00 4.03
CA GLU A 17 -3.09 -11.61 5.27
C GLU A 17 -2.02 -10.71 5.92
N GLU A 18 -1.95 -10.79 7.24
CA GLU A 18 -0.83 -10.23 7.99
C GLU A 18 0.39 -11.12 7.86
N GLY A 19 1.57 -10.51 7.90
CA GLY A 19 2.82 -11.23 7.97
C GLY A 19 3.97 -10.29 8.28
N THR A 20 5.17 -10.69 7.90
CA THR A 20 6.37 -9.87 8.10
C THR A 20 7.18 -9.73 6.82
N SER A 21 7.91 -8.63 6.73
CA SER A 21 8.93 -8.38 5.71
C SER A 21 10.10 -7.66 6.37
N TYR A 22 11.31 -8.19 6.22
CA TYR A 22 12.52 -7.64 6.86
C TYR A 22 12.35 -7.44 8.38
N GLY A 23 11.66 -8.36 9.07
CA GLY A 23 11.40 -8.28 10.52
C GLY A 23 10.31 -7.29 10.94
N THR A 24 9.69 -6.56 9.99
CA THR A 24 8.64 -5.56 10.27
C THR A 24 7.25 -6.04 9.85
N PRO A 25 6.16 -5.54 10.47
CA PRO A 25 4.79 -5.87 10.08
C PRO A 25 4.51 -5.59 8.60
N ALA A 26 3.85 -6.52 7.93
CA ALA A 26 3.54 -6.43 6.51
C ALA A 26 2.14 -6.95 6.20
N LEU A 27 1.55 -6.39 5.14
CA LEU A 27 0.33 -6.88 4.52
C LEU A 27 0.69 -7.57 3.23
N LYS A 28 0.20 -8.80 3.06
CA LYS A 28 0.46 -9.63 1.88
C LYS A 28 -0.84 -10.08 1.25
N VAL A 29 -0.84 -10.35 -0.04
CA VAL A 29 -1.90 -11.06 -0.74
C VAL A 29 -1.29 -12.19 -1.53
N ARG A 30 -1.70 -13.43 -1.23
CA ARG A 30 -1.16 -14.63 -1.89
C ARG A 30 0.37 -14.71 -1.84
N GLY A 31 0.96 -14.43 -0.68
CA GLY A 31 2.41 -14.40 -0.47
C GLY A 31 3.16 -13.21 -1.11
N LYS A 32 2.49 -12.32 -1.85
CA LYS A 32 3.09 -11.09 -2.38
C LYS A 32 2.83 -9.92 -1.46
N MET A 33 3.86 -9.16 -1.12
CA MET A 33 3.73 -7.95 -0.29
C MET A 33 2.89 -6.89 -1.01
N LEU A 34 1.93 -6.28 -0.31
CA LEU A 34 1.23 -5.06 -0.72
C LEU A 34 1.90 -3.84 -0.10
N ALA A 35 2.10 -3.92 1.23
CA ALA A 35 2.78 -2.90 1.99
C ALA A 35 3.46 -3.48 3.24
N ARG A 36 4.40 -2.71 3.80
CA ARG A 36 4.96 -2.98 5.13
C ARG A 36 5.15 -1.68 5.90
N LEU A 37 5.05 -1.78 7.22
CA LEU A 37 5.46 -0.70 8.11
C LEU A 37 6.99 -0.74 8.27
N ARG A 38 7.65 0.41 8.30
CA ARG A 38 9.07 0.47 8.66
C ARG A 38 9.26 0.45 10.17
N GLU A 39 10.52 0.35 10.55
CA GLU A 39 10.98 0.29 11.94
C GLU A 39 10.65 1.56 12.74
N ASP A 40 10.39 2.68 12.05
CA ASP A 40 10.02 3.98 12.63
C ASP A 40 8.55 4.06 13.08
N GLY A 41 7.72 3.07 12.72
CA GLY A 41 6.31 3.03 13.08
C GLY A 41 5.39 4.01 12.33
N ASP A 42 5.92 4.80 11.39
CA ASP A 42 5.16 5.82 10.65
C ASP A 42 5.27 5.66 9.13
N THR A 43 6.38 5.13 8.62
CA THR A 43 6.59 5.00 7.19
C THR A 43 5.97 3.71 6.67
N LEU A 44 4.98 3.84 5.79
CA LEU A 44 4.42 2.73 5.03
C LEU A 44 5.14 2.62 3.68
N VAL A 45 5.77 1.47 3.43
CA VAL A 45 6.30 1.11 2.11
C VAL A 45 5.15 0.53 1.29
N VAL A 46 4.77 1.16 0.19
CA VAL A 46 3.62 0.75 -0.65
C VAL A 46 4.10 0.36 -2.04
N LYS A 47 3.70 -0.82 -2.52
CA LYS A 47 3.99 -1.29 -3.88
C LYS A 47 2.95 -0.79 -4.90
N GLY A 48 3.30 -0.89 -6.18
CA GLY A 48 2.39 -0.61 -7.29
C GLY A 48 2.43 0.82 -7.80
N VAL A 49 3.38 1.63 -7.30
CA VAL A 49 3.53 3.05 -7.68
C VAL A 49 4.79 3.20 -8.51
N GLY A 50 4.63 3.39 -9.83
CA GLY A 50 5.72 3.54 -10.79
C GLY A 50 6.48 4.87 -10.62
N PRO A 51 7.64 5.04 -11.29
CA PRO A 51 8.50 6.21 -11.11
C PRO A 51 7.80 7.54 -11.46
N ASP A 52 7.04 7.59 -12.54
CA ASP A 52 6.37 8.82 -13.00
C ASP A 52 5.26 9.24 -12.02
N GLU A 53 4.40 8.30 -11.63
CA GLU A 53 3.35 8.55 -10.63
C GLU A 53 3.95 8.93 -9.28
N ARG A 54 5.00 8.23 -8.85
CA ARG A 54 5.70 8.54 -7.61
C ARG A 54 6.27 9.95 -7.64
N ALA A 55 6.89 10.37 -8.74
CA ALA A 55 7.40 11.73 -8.88
C ALA A 55 6.27 12.74 -8.74
N TRP A 56 5.14 12.51 -9.40
CA TRP A 56 3.96 13.37 -9.29
C TRP A 56 3.37 13.43 -7.86
N LEU A 57 3.27 12.29 -7.17
CA LEU A 57 2.81 12.23 -5.78
C LEU A 57 3.73 13.01 -4.84
N ILE A 58 5.05 12.85 -5.00
CA ILE A 58 6.06 13.55 -4.21
C ILE A 58 6.01 15.06 -4.49
N GLU A 59 5.85 15.46 -5.75
CA GLU A 59 5.72 16.87 -6.12
C GLU A 59 4.44 17.50 -5.55
N SER A 60 3.33 16.75 -5.56
CA SER A 60 2.02 17.26 -5.13
C SER A 60 1.86 17.31 -3.60
N GLU A 61 2.36 16.30 -2.90
CA GLU A 61 2.24 16.17 -1.44
C GLU A 61 3.57 15.67 -0.82
N PRO A 62 4.64 16.49 -0.82
CA PRO A 62 5.98 16.10 -0.37
C PRO A 62 6.08 15.75 1.11
N ASP A 63 5.15 16.28 1.93
CA ASP A 63 5.07 15.95 3.36
C ASP A 63 4.48 14.55 3.60
N VAL A 64 3.78 13.98 2.60
CA VAL A 64 3.12 12.68 2.66
C VAL A 64 3.95 11.62 1.94
N TYR A 65 4.41 11.92 0.72
CA TYR A 65 5.08 10.96 -0.14
C TYR A 65 6.55 11.29 -0.32
N TYR A 66 7.38 10.26 -0.33
CA TYR A 66 8.79 10.38 -0.61
C TYR A 66 9.37 9.05 -1.11
N VAL A 67 10.64 9.05 -1.46
CA VAL A 67 11.40 7.86 -1.81
C VAL A 67 12.83 8.00 -1.29
N THR A 68 13.48 6.88 -1.02
CA THR A 68 14.91 6.83 -0.71
C THR A 68 15.65 6.14 -1.85
N ASP A 69 16.97 6.35 -1.97
CA ASP A 69 17.81 5.71 -2.99
C ASP A 69 17.59 4.20 -3.11
N HIS A 70 17.38 3.52 -1.98
CA HIS A 70 17.08 2.09 -1.92
C HIS A 70 15.85 1.66 -2.76
N TYR A 71 14.87 2.55 -2.98
CA TYR A 71 13.58 2.25 -3.64
C TYR A 71 13.42 2.87 -5.03
N VAL A 72 14.36 3.70 -5.50
CA VAL A 72 14.24 4.43 -6.78
C VAL A 72 14.00 3.49 -7.96
N GLY A 73 14.66 2.33 -8.00
CA GLY A 73 14.55 1.34 -9.08
C GLY A 73 13.31 0.43 -9.03
N TRP A 74 12.42 0.60 -8.05
CA TRP A 74 11.28 -0.28 -7.84
C TRP A 74 9.96 0.49 -7.91
N PRO A 75 8.83 -0.15 -8.28
CA PRO A 75 7.51 0.47 -8.26
C PRO A 75 6.98 0.58 -6.82
N ILE A 76 7.64 1.43 -6.02
CA ILE A 76 7.43 1.62 -4.59
C ILE A 76 7.42 3.12 -4.27
N VAL A 77 6.47 3.55 -3.44
CA VAL A 77 6.48 4.86 -2.77
C VAL A 77 6.54 4.67 -1.25
N LEU A 78 7.15 5.62 -0.55
CA LEU A 78 7.09 5.70 0.91
C LEU A 78 6.04 6.72 1.30
N VAL A 79 5.18 6.35 2.24
CA VAL A 79 4.06 7.18 2.73
C VAL A 79 4.24 7.44 4.22
N ARG A 80 4.16 8.70 4.64
CA ARG A 80 4.07 9.08 6.06
C ARG A 80 2.65 8.91 6.55
N LEU A 81 2.40 7.90 7.38
CA LEU A 81 1.04 7.62 7.84
C LEU A 81 0.48 8.78 8.66
N SER A 82 1.31 9.43 9.49
CA SER A 82 0.97 10.62 10.28
C SER A 82 0.37 11.76 9.46
N ALA A 83 0.84 11.99 8.23
CA ALA A 83 0.37 13.04 7.32
C ALA A 83 -0.65 12.53 6.28
N ALA A 84 -0.74 11.22 6.06
CA ALA A 84 -1.56 10.64 5.00
C ALA A 84 -3.06 10.60 5.33
N ARG A 85 -3.87 10.82 4.29
CA ARG A 85 -5.33 10.64 4.30
C ARG A 85 -5.69 9.15 4.10
N PRO A 86 -6.63 8.60 4.88
CA PRO A 86 -7.03 7.18 4.77
C PRO A 86 -7.43 6.74 3.35
N ASP A 87 -8.20 7.56 2.64
CA ASP A 87 -8.66 7.22 1.28
C ASP A 87 -7.50 7.14 0.28
N ALA A 88 -6.48 7.99 0.42
CA ALA A 88 -5.32 7.97 -0.46
C ALA A 88 -4.53 6.65 -0.28
N VAL A 89 -4.26 6.27 0.97
CA VAL A 89 -3.58 5.01 1.30
C VAL A 89 -4.41 3.80 0.84
N LYS A 90 -5.72 3.82 1.11
CA LYS A 90 -6.65 2.78 0.63
C LYS A 90 -6.59 2.63 -0.88
N ASN A 91 -6.61 3.73 -1.65
CA ASN A 91 -6.60 3.68 -3.11
C ASN A 91 -5.27 3.13 -3.67
N LEU A 92 -4.13 3.49 -3.08
CA LEU A 92 -2.83 2.94 -3.48
C LEU A 92 -2.79 1.42 -3.26
N LEU A 93 -3.18 0.98 -2.06
CA LEU A 93 -3.22 -0.44 -1.72
C LEU A 93 -4.22 -1.23 -2.57
N LEU A 94 -5.37 -0.64 -2.88
CA LEU A 94 -6.41 -1.27 -3.70
C LEU A 94 -5.94 -1.49 -5.13
N ARG A 95 -5.22 -0.53 -5.72
CA ARG A 95 -4.67 -0.66 -7.07
C ARG A 95 -3.67 -1.81 -7.17
N GLU A 96 -2.76 -1.94 -6.20
CA GLU A 96 -1.81 -3.07 -6.16
C GLU A 96 -2.54 -4.39 -5.89
N TRP A 97 -3.54 -4.41 -5.00
CA TRP A 97 -4.36 -5.60 -4.77
C TRP A 97 -5.04 -6.05 -6.07
N LEU A 98 -5.70 -5.15 -6.80
CA LEU A 98 -6.31 -5.42 -8.10
C LEU A 98 -5.28 -5.98 -9.11
N ALA A 99 -4.07 -5.41 -9.14
CA ALA A 99 -3.00 -5.87 -10.04
C ALA A 99 -2.55 -7.31 -9.73
N VAL A 100 -2.57 -7.73 -8.46
CA VAL A 100 -2.06 -9.04 -8.02
C VAL A 100 -3.12 -10.15 -8.04
N VAL A 101 -4.39 -9.82 -7.81
CA VAL A 101 -5.45 -10.84 -7.69
C VAL A 101 -5.98 -11.32 -9.04
N PRO A 102 -6.50 -12.56 -9.13
CA PRO A 102 -7.15 -13.06 -10.33
C PRO A 102 -8.40 -12.24 -10.69
N ALA A 103 -8.71 -12.13 -12.00
CA ALA A 103 -9.87 -11.38 -12.49
C ALA A 103 -11.19 -11.72 -11.76
N ARG A 104 -11.44 -13.01 -11.50
CA ARG A 104 -12.62 -13.48 -10.76
C ARG A 104 -12.82 -12.80 -9.38
N TRP A 105 -11.74 -12.43 -8.68
CA TRP A 105 -11.85 -11.77 -7.37
C TRP A 105 -12.21 -10.29 -7.51
N ARG A 106 -11.79 -9.65 -8.60
CA ARG A 106 -12.13 -8.25 -8.90
C ARG A 106 -13.62 -8.10 -9.17
N ASP A 107 -14.18 -9.01 -9.97
CA ASP A 107 -15.59 -9.00 -10.36
C ASP A 107 -16.53 -9.23 -9.16
N GLU A 108 -16.13 -10.08 -8.22
CA GLU A 108 -16.89 -10.32 -6.98
C GLU A 108 -16.88 -9.08 -6.06
N MET A 109 -15.76 -8.36 -5.98
CA MET A 109 -15.68 -7.12 -5.21
C MET A 109 -16.59 -6.03 -5.78
N ALA A 110 -16.65 -5.90 -7.11
CA ALA A 110 -17.55 -4.95 -7.78
C ALA A 110 -19.04 -5.29 -7.56
N ARG A 111 -19.38 -6.57 -7.41
CA ARG A 111 -20.76 -7.04 -7.18
C ARG A 111 -21.23 -6.91 -5.72
N GLY A 112 -20.32 -6.93 -4.75
CA GLY A 112 -20.65 -6.79 -3.32
C GLY A 112 -20.74 -5.33 -2.82
N ALA A 113 -20.44 -4.36 -3.68
CA ALA A 113 -20.51 -2.93 -3.37
C ALA A 113 -21.80 -2.24 -3.89
N ASN A 114 -22.78 -3.03 -4.35
CA ASN A 114 -24.06 -2.56 -4.89
C ASN A 114 -25.24 -3.17 -4.13
#